data_AF-A0A1U7YTH1-F1
#
_entry.id   AF-A0A1U7YTH1-F1
#
_cell.length_a   1.000
_cell.length_b   1.000
_cell.length_c   1.000
_cell.angle_alpha   90.00
_cell.angle_beta   90.00
_cell.angle_gamma   90.00
#
_symmetry.space_group_name_H-M   'P 1'
#
loop_
_entity.id
_entity.type
_entity.pdbx_description
1 polymer ?
#
loop_
_entity_poly.entity_id
_entity_poly.type
_entity_poly.pdbx_seq_one_letter_code
_entity_poly.pdbx_strand_id
1 'polypeptide(L)'
;MNYLVIISPGIFQNRTCRKCDLVFVSPVTLYSVTHHLVALPLYFSNLFFQNTTATKREARCSVYAKNKFRRRPELLWILRLFFPLLILLLMADQESDAFLRRARMYQEYMQLVPIPTQTHSSIPCTSWAGLAASIKKLYGQPLHYLTNLCIKQRDQMRIGADDEVDPLEMLIHPTKAESSIWLMEEVHRRTSSPHYLAKLWLADPMYHVYIDPIFPKLQNPSK
;
A
#
# COMPACT_ATOMS: atom_id res chain seq x y z
N MET A 1 12.25 16.29 22.91
CA MET A 1 10.85 16.31 22.42
C MET A 1 9.95 16.38 23.64
N ASN A 2 9.28 17.51 23.82
CA ASN A 2 8.43 17.80 24.97
C ASN A 2 7.00 17.38 24.64
N TYR A 3 6.40 16.52 25.47
CA TYR A 3 4.99 16.14 25.33
C TYR A 3 4.13 17.17 26.07
N LEU A 4 3.25 17.87 25.34
CA LEU A 4 2.19 18.68 25.94
C LEU A 4 0.98 17.77 26.21
N VAL A 5 0.73 17.48 27.49
CA VAL A 5 -0.45 16.72 27.92
C VAL A 5 -1.61 17.70 28.03
N ILE A 6 -2.52 17.71 27.05
CA ILE A 6 -3.78 18.46 27.17
C ILE A 6 -4.82 17.52 27.81
N ILE A 7 -5.12 17.77 29.09
CA ILE A 7 -6.21 17.11 29.81
C ILE A 7 -7.48 17.91 29.53
N SER A 8 -8.42 17.35 28.76
CA SER A 8 -9.75 17.95 28.60
C SER A 8 -10.59 17.71 29.86
N PRO A 9 -11.36 18.69 30.38
CA PRO A 9 -12.11 18.57 31.62
C PRO A 9 -13.42 17.80 31.39
N GLY A 10 -13.31 16.49 31.17
CA GLY A 10 -14.45 15.56 31.11
C GLY A 10 -14.73 14.93 32.46
N ILE A 11 -15.74 15.45 33.16
CA ILE A 11 -16.47 14.92 34.34
C ILE A 11 -15.90 13.62 34.95
N PHE A 12 -14.98 13.77 35.89
CA PHE A 12 -14.59 12.71 36.83
C PHE A 12 -15.77 12.44 37.80
N GLN A 13 -16.51 11.35 37.61
CA GLN A 13 -17.28 10.77 38.72
C GLN A 13 -16.37 9.82 39.51
N ASN A 14 -15.61 10.37 40.45
CA ASN A 14 -15.01 9.60 41.53
C ASN A 14 -16.16 8.98 42.35
N ARG A 15 -16.48 7.71 42.12
CA ARG A 15 -17.33 6.93 43.03
C ARG A 15 -16.43 6.14 43.95
N THR A 16 -16.15 6.71 45.11
CA THR A 16 -15.53 6.01 46.23
C THR A 16 -16.53 5.02 46.84
N CYS A 17 -16.13 3.75 46.96
CA CYS A 17 -16.87 2.78 47.75
C CYS A 17 -16.54 3.02 49.22
N ARG A 18 -17.43 3.66 50.00
CA ARG A 18 -17.21 4.05 51.41
C ARG A 18 -16.94 2.90 52.41
N LYS A 19 -16.75 1.65 51.94
CA LYS A 19 -16.49 0.49 52.81
C LYS A 19 -15.13 -0.18 52.59
N CYS A 20 -14.35 0.23 51.57
CA CYS A 20 -13.13 -0.50 51.19
C CYS A 20 -11.95 0.37 50.70
N ASP A 21 -12.03 1.70 50.71
CA ASP A 21 -10.96 2.63 50.26
C ASP A 21 -10.26 2.26 48.93
N LEU A 22 -11.00 1.68 47.99
CA LEU A 22 -10.52 1.38 46.64
C LEU A 22 -10.99 2.47 45.67
N VAL A 23 -10.02 3.11 45.00
CA VAL A 23 -10.24 4.10 43.94
C VAL A 23 -10.34 3.37 42.60
N PHE A 24 -11.50 3.44 41.95
CA PHE A 24 -11.66 2.98 40.57
C PHE A 24 -11.21 4.10 39.62
N VAL A 25 -10.02 3.93 39.03
CA VAL A 25 -9.53 4.82 37.97
C VAL A 25 -10.07 4.30 36.64
N SER A 26 -10.92 5.09 35.98
CA SER A 26 -11.35 4.83 34.60
C SER A 26 -10.16 5.00 33.65
N PRO A 27 -10.02 4.21 32.57
CA PRO A 27 -8.86 4.32 31.69
C PRO A 27 -8.76 5.71 31.05
N VAL A 28 -7.56 6.27 31.08
CA VAL A 28 -7.19 7.54 30.44
C VAL A 28 -7.11 7.33 28.93
N THR A 29 -7.76 8.20 28.15
CA THR A 29 -7.58 8.27 26.70
C THR A 29 -6.36 9.15 26.41
N LEU A 30 -5.28 8.57 25.89
CA LEU A 30 -4.12 9.33 25.40
C LEU A 30 -4.32 9.64 23.92
N TYR A 31 -4.22 10.91 23.55
CA TYR A 31 -4.22 11.37 22.16
C TYR A 31 -2.80 11.74 21.72
N SER A 32 -2.37 11.24 20.56
CA SER A 32 -1.16 11.70 19.86
C SER A 32 -1.56 12.57 18.69
N VAL A 33 -1.05 13.80 18.63
CA VAL A 33 -1.29 14.74 17.52
C VAL A 33 -0.08 14.67 16.59
N THR A 34 -0.06 13.67 15.71
CA THR A 34 0.49 13.76 14.35
C THR A 34 0.14 12.49 13.58
N HIS A 35 -0.64 12.67 12.53
CA HIS A 35 -1.07 11.72 11.49
C HIS A 35 -1.94 10.52 11.91
N HIS A 36 -3.24 10.69 11.63
CA HIS A 36 -4.29 9.69 11.39
C HIS A 36 -4.03 8.25 11.88
N LEU A 37 -4.41 7.95 13.12
CA LEU A 37 -4.76 6.59 13.53
C LEU A 37 -6.04 6.59 14.38
N VAL A 38 -6.94 5.70 14.00
CA VAL A 38 -8.19 5.39 14.71
C VAL A 38 -7.83 4.80 16.07
N ALA A 39 -8.35 5.40 17.15
CA ALA A 39 -8.14 4.93 18.50
C ALA A 39 -8.81 3.55 18.71
N LEU A 40 -8.01 2.53 18.98
CA LEU A 40 -8.49 1.24 19.46
C LEU A 40 -8.16 1.08 20.95
N PRO A 41 -9.12 0.65 21.78
CA PRO A 41 -8.83 0.30 23.16
C PRO A 41 -8.08 -1.03 23.20
N LEU A 42 -6.76 -0.99 23.31
CA LEU A 42 -5.95 -2.16 23.66
C LEU A 42 -6.26 -2.54 25.12
N TYR A 43 -7.22 -3.46 25.29
CA TYR A 43 -7.39 -4.19 26.54
C TYR A 43 -6.38 -5.35 26.57
N PHE A 44 -5.29 -5.18 27.32
CA PHE A 44 -4.58 -6.31 27.89
C PHE A 44 -4.73 -6.28 29.41
N SER A 45 -5.55 -7.20 29.88
CA SER A 45 -5.70 -7.61 31.27
C SER A 45 -4.39 -8.17 31.81
N ASN A 46 -3.63 -7.37 32.55
CA ASN A 46 -2.66 -7.84 33.53
C ASN A 46 -2.86 -7.08 34.83
N LEU A 47 -3.85 -7.53 35.61
CA LEU A 47 -3.93 -7.23 37.04
C LEU A 47 -2.82 -8.03 37.72
N PHE A 48 -1.64 -7.42 37.89
CA PHE A 48 -0.64 -7.90 38.83
C PHE A 48 -1.23 -7.78 40.24
N PHE A 49 -1.63 -8.91 40.82
CA PHE A 49 -1.86 -9.02 42.26
C PHE A 49 -0.51 -9.23 42.92
N GLN A 50 0.06 -8.19 43.53
CA GLN A 50 1.16 -8.38 44.48
C GLN A 50 0.61 -9.05 45.75
N ASN A 51 1.24 -10.16 46.10
CA ASN A 51 0.97 -11.00 47.27
C ASN A 51 0.77 -10.17 48.55
N THR A 52 -0.49 -10.04 48.97
CA THR A 52 -0.83 -9.87 50.38
C THR A 52 -2.06 -10.72 50.66
N THR A 53 -2.10 -11.31 51.85
CA THR A 53 -3.03 -12.36 52.27
C THR A 53 -4.49 -11.94 52.07
N ALA A 54 -5.14 -12.52 51.05
CA ALA A 54 -6.48 -12.14 50.65
C ALA A 54 -7.52 -12.45 51.74
N THR A 55 -8.06 -11.41 52.37
CA THR A 55 -9.16 -11.56 53.31
C THR A 55 -10.46 -11.89 52.56
N LYS A 56 -11.41 -12.60 53.19
CA LYS A 56 -12.75 -12.97 52.63
C LYS A 56 -13.57 -11.81 52.01
N ARG A 57 -13.14 -10.55 52.17
CA ARG A 57 -13.73 -9.36 51.54
C ARG A 57 -13.20 -9.08 50.14
N GLU A 58 -11.94 -9.37 49.83
CA GLU A 58 -11.35 -9.16 48.49
C GLU A 58 -11.90 -10.15 47.46
N ALA A 59 -12.16 -11.38 47.88
CA ALA A 59 -12.84 -12.39 47.06
C ALA A 59 -14.24 -11.93 46.60
N ARG A 60 -14.95 -11.13 47.41
CA ARG A 60 -16.27 -10.58 47.05
C ARG A 60 -16.19 -9.43 46.05
N CYS A 61 -15.18 -8.56 46.14
CA CYS A 61 -14.96 -7.49 45.16
C CYS A 61 -14.52 -8.05 43.79
N SER A 62 -13.68 -9.09 43.76
CA SER A 62 -13.27 -9.73 42.49
C SER A 62 -14.45 -10.45 41.80
N VAL A 63 -15.35 -11.06 42.58
CA VAL A 63 -16.60 -11.65 42.07
C VAL A 63 -17.57 -10.59 41.55
N TYR A 64 -17.69 -9.44 42.21
CA TYR A 64 -18.53 -8.33 41.74
C TYR A 64 -17.98 -7.68 40.46
N ALA A 65 -16.66 -7.52 40.35
CA ALA A 65 -16.00 -7.02 39.15
C ALA A 65 -16.11 -8.02 37.97
N LYS A 66 -15.88 -9.32 38.22
CA LYS A 66 -16.07 -10.39 37.23
C LYS A 66 -17.53 -10.49 36.76
N ASN A 67 -18.51 -10.37 37.66
CA ASN A 67 -19.92 -10.44 37.29
C ASN A 67 -20.45 -9.17 36.60
N LYS A 68 -19.86 -7.99 36.87
CA LYS A 68 -20.24 -6.74 36.18
C LYS A 68 -19.73 -6.67 34.74
N PHE A 69 -18.57 -7.26 34.46
CA PHE A 69 -18.06 -7.43 33.10
C PHE A 69 -18.89 -8.45 32.30
N ARG A 70 -19.40 -9.49 32.97
CA ARG A 70 -20.28 -10.53 32.39
C ARG A 70 -21.69 -10.04 32.00
N ARG A 71 -22.10 -8.83 32.40
CA ARG A 71 -23.46 -8.27 32.14
C ARG A 71 -23.45 -7.00 31.26
N ARG A 72 -22.47 -6.82 30.38
CA ARG A 72 -22.52 -5.74 29.37
C ARG A 72 -22.62 -6.34 27.95
N PRO A 73 -23.78 -6.89 27.57
CA PRO A 73 -23.99 -7.35 26.20
C PRO A 73 -23.74 -6.23 25.18
N GLU A 74 -23.95 -4.97 25.58
CA GLU A 74 -23.59 -3.69 24.90
C GLU A 74 -22.17 -3.68 24.28
N LEU A 75 -21.17 -4.24 24.95
CA LEU A 75 -19.78 -4.23 24.45
C LEU A 75 -19.48 -5.41 23.52
N LEU A 76 -20.23 -6.52 23.66
CA LEU A 76 -20.10 -7.69 22.80
C LEU A 76 -20.60 -7.39 21.37
N TRP A 77 -21.62 -6.56 21.21
CA TRP A 77 -22.07 -6.15 19.86
C TRP A 77 -21.03 -5.24 19.18
N ILE A 78 -20.38 -4.34 19.93
CA ILE A 78 -19.33 -3.47 19.42
C ILE A 78 -18.13 -4.31 18.95
N LEU A 79 -17.68 -5.28 19.76
CA LEU A 79 -16.64 -6.21 19.33
C LEU A 79 -17.07 -7.03 18.10
N ARG A 80 -18.32 -7.51 18.02
CA ARG A 80 -18.80 -8.24 16.83
C ARG A 80 -18.92 -7.39 15.57
N LEU A 81 -19.19 -6.09 15.69
CA LEU A 81 -19.34 -5.17 14.55
C LEU A 81 -18.01 -4.55 14.11
N PHE A 82 -17.15 -4.16 15.04
CA PHE A 82 -15.89 -3.47 14.74
C PHE A 82 -14.71 -4.41 14.52
N PHE A 83 -14.71 -5.62 15.11
CA PHE A 83 -13.60 -6.55 14.95
C PHE A 83 -13.44 -7.08 13.52
N PRO A 84 -14.50 -7.37 12.74
CA PRO A 84 -14.36 -7.70 11.33
C PRO A 84 -13.81 -6.53 10.51
N LEU A 85 -14.27 -5.30 10.79
CA LEU A 85 -13.82 -4.09 10.10
C LEU A 85 -12.34 -3.80 10.40
N LEU A 86 -11.93 -4.02 11.65
CA LEU A 86 -10.54 -3.89 12.08
C LEU A 86 -9.64 -4.94 11.43
N ILE A 87 -10.09 -6.20 11.37
CA ILE A 87 -9.36 -7.25 10.64
C ILE A 87 -9.23 -6.87 9.17
N LEU A 88 -10.28 -6.37 8.53
CA LEU A 88 -10.25 -5.91 7.13
C LEU A 88 -9.25 -4.76 6.94
N LEU A 89 -9.20 -3.81 7.88
CA LEU A 89 -8.25 -2.69 7.85
C LEU A 89 -6.80 -3.15 8.01
N LEU A 90 -6.54 -4.08 8.93
CA LEU A 90 -5.21 -4.66 9.14
C LEU A 90 -4.75 -5.49 7.94
N MET A 91 -5.66 -6.22 7.29
CA MET A 91 -5.36 -6.99 6.09
C MET A 91 -5.02 -6.07 4.90
N ALA A 92 -5.73 -4.95 4.76
CA ALA A 92 -5.48 -3.95 3.71
C ALA A 92 -4.10 -3.27 3.86
N ASP A 93 -3.66 -3.00 5.09
CA ASP A 93 -2.36 -2.36 5.35
C ASP A 93 -1.19 -3.29 4.98
N GLN A 94 -1.32 -4.59 5.28
CA GLN A 94 -0.29 -5.59 4.96
C GLN A 94 -0.13 -5.82 3.45
N GLU A 95 -1.21 -5.75 2.68
CA GLU A 95 -1.19 -5.88 1.21
C GLU A 95 -0.53 -4.66 0.57
N SER A 96 -0.87 -3.45 1.01
CA SER A 96 -0.25 -2.20 0.58
C SER A 96 1.27 -2.22 0.76
N ASP A 97 1.75 -2.67 1.93
CA ASP A 97 3.18 -2.81 2.22
C ASP A 97 3.88 -3.83 1.32
N ALA A 98 3.22 -4.94 0.99
CA ALA A 98 3.76 -5.93 0.07
C ALA A 98 3.91 -5.38 -1.35
N PHE A 99 2.92 -4.64 -1.84
CA PHE A 99 2.99 -3.95 -3.14
C PHE A 99 4.10 -2.90 -3.18
N LEU A 100 4.25 -2.10 -2.11
CA LEU A 100 5.30 -1.10 -2.03
C LEU A 100 6.71 -1.71 -2.11
N ARG A 101 6.95 -2.81 -1.39
CA ARG A 101 8.23 -3.54 -1.47
C ARG A 101 8.52 -4.05 -2.88
N ARG A 102 7.52 -4.67 -3.54
CA ARG A 102 7.67 -5.15 -4.93
C ARG A 102 7.92 -4.01 -5.91
N ALA A 103 7.17 -2.91 -5.80
CA ALA A 103 7.29 -1.75 -6.66
C ALA A 103 8.66 -1.09 -6.52
N ARG A 104 9.21 -1.07 -5.30
CA ARG A 104 10.57 -0.57 -5.04
C ARG A 104 11.62 -1.41 -5.76
N MET A 105 11.60 -2.73 -5.56
CA MET A 105 12.54 -3.64 -6.23
C MET A 105 12.44 -3.55 -7.75
N TYR A 106 11.22 -3.45 -8.28
CA TYR A 106 10.97 -3.28 -9.71
C TYR A 106 11.55 -1.96 -10.25
N GLN A 107 11.30 -0.83 -9.57
CA GLN A 107 11.80 0.47 -10.01
C GLN A 107 13.32 0.53 -9.95
N GLU A 108 13.92 0.04 -8.86
CA GLU A 108 15.37 -0.05 -8.69
C GLU A 108 16.00 -0.89 -9.81
N TYR A 109 15.39 -2.03 -10.14
CA TYR A 109 15.81 -2.86 -11.27
C TYR A 109 15.70 -2.12 -12.61
N MET A 110 14.56 -1.50 -12.91
CA MET A 110 14.35 -0.82 -14.19
C MET A 110 15.28 0.39 -14.39
N GLN A 111 15.73 1.02 -13.30
CA GLN A 111 16.74 2.09 -13.33
C GLN A 111 18.13 1.61 -13.78
N LEU A 112 18.46 0.33 -13.54
CA LEU A 112 19.74 -0.26 -13.95
C LEU A 112 19.79 -0.61 -15.44
N VAL A 113 18.64 -0.71 -16.11
CA VAL A 113 18.58 -1.07 -17.53
C VAL A 113 18.91 0.17 -18.39
N PRO A 114 20.02 0.17 -19.15
CA PRO A 114 20.43 1.33 -19.93
C PRO A 114 19.51 1.55 -21.14
N ILE A 115 19.30 2.81 -21.53
CA ILE A 115 18.63 3.13 -22.81
C ILE A 115 19.60 2.86 -23.96
N PRO A 116 19.20 2.14 -25.02
CA PRO A 116 20.04 1.94 -26.20
C PRO A 116 20.46 3.26 -26.84
N THR A 117 21.75 3.39 -27.15
CA THR A 117 22.32 4.60 -27.79
C THR A 117 22.25 4.56 -29.30
N GLN A 118 22.20 3.37 -29.89
CA GLN A 118 22.02 3.17 -31.32
C GLN A 118 20.57 2.77 -31.56
N THR A 119 19.87 3.54 -32.41
CA THR A 119 18.52 3.22 -32.85
C THR A 119 18.56 2.59 -34.23
N HIS A 120 17.73 1.57 -34.45
CA HIS A 120 17.58 0.96 -35.76
C HIS A 120 16.64 1.83 -36.62
N SER A 121 16.98 2.04 -37.89
CA SER A 121 16.36 3.11 -38.68
C SER A 121 14.94 2.81 -39.17
N SER A 122 14.50 1.55 -39.23
CA SER A 122 13.14 1.22 -39.67
C SER A 122 12.68 -0.14 -39.16
N ILE A 123 11.86 -0.13 -38.10
CA ILE A 123 11.12 -1.30 -37.61
C ILE A 123 9.70 -1.18 -38.17
N PRO A 124 9.27 -2.05 -39.09
CA PRO A 124 7.89 -2.05 -39.58
C PRO A 124 6.91 -2.16 -38.42
N CYS A 125 5.85 -1.35 -38.44
CA CYS A 125 4.89 -1.30 -37.34
C CYS A 125 3.45 -1.08 -37.81
N THR A 126 2.60 -2.06 -37.50
CA THR A 126 1.16 -1.97 -37.75
C THR A 126 0.40 -1.38 -36.54
N SER A 127 0.92 -1.56 -35.32
CA SER A 127 0.35 -1.03 -34.07
C SER A 127 1.44 -0.64 -33.06
N TRP A 128 1.07 0.08 -31.99
CA TRP A 128 2.01 0.45 -30.93
C TRP A 128 2.48 -0.80 -30.16
N ALA A 129 1.57 -1.72 -29.86
CA ALA A 129 1.91 -3.00 -29.25
C ALA A 129 2.84 -3.84 -30.14
N GLY A 130 2.62 -3.86 -31.45
CA GLY A 130 3.49 -4.53 -32.42
C GLY A 130 4.90 -3.93 -32.45
N LEU A 131 4.99 -2.60 -32.49
CA LEU A 131 6.27 -1.89 -32.40
C LEU A 131 7.01 -2.20 -31.09
N ALA A 132 6.29 -2.16 -29.96
CA ALA A 132 6.85 -2.46 -28.65
C ALA A 132 7.38 -3.90 -28.56
N ALA A 133 6.65 -4.88 -29.11
CA ALA A 133 7.11 -6.26 -29.18
C ALA A 133 8.38 -6.40 -30.02
N SER A 134 8.45 -5.71 -31.16
CA SER A 134 9.64 -5.68 -32.02
C SER A 134 10.84 -5.03 -31.32
N ILE A 135 10.64 -3.92 -30.60
CA ILE A 135 11.69 -3.25 -29.80
C ILE A 135 12.22 -4.21 -28.72
N LYS A 136 11.34 -4.85 -27.94
CA LYS A 136 11.75 -5.81 -26.90
C LYS A 136 12.60 -6.94 -27.46
N LYS A 137 12.21 -7.50 -28.61
CA LYS A 137 12.92 -8.57 -29.29
C LYS A 137 14.27 -8.11 -29.85
N LEU A 138 14.30 -6.94 -30.49
CA LEU A 138 15.48 -6.42 -31.19
C LEU A 138 16.57 -5.99 -30.20
N TYR A 139 16.19 -5.24 -29.17
CA TYR A 139 17.14 -4.70 -28.19
C TYR A 139 17.40 -5.66 -27.01
N GLY A 140 16.59 -6.71 -26.86
CA GLY A 140 16.72 -7.67 -25.76
C GLY A 140 16.51 -7.03 -24.38
N GLN A 141 15.68 -5.97 -24.31
CA GLN A 141 15.40 -5.24 -23.08
C GLN A 141 13.90 -5.23 -22.77
N PRO A 142 13.52 -5.23 -21.49
CA PRO A 142 12.14 -5.00 -21.07
C PRO A 142 11.74 -3.53 -21.29
N LEU A 143 10.45 -3.29 -21.45
CA LEU A 143 9.87 -1.95 -21.30
C LEU A 143 9.25 -1.79 -19.92
N HIS A 144 9.20 -0.55 -19.45
CA HIS A 144 8.62 -0.22 -18.16
C HIS A 144 7.12 -0.48 -18.12
N TYR A 145 6.58 -0.80 -16.93
CA TYR A 145 5.16 -1.04 -16.68
C TYR A 145 4.30 0.11 -17.21
N LEU A 146 4.67 1.36 -16.87
CA LEU A 146 3.97 2.55 -17.35
C LEU A 146 4.07 2.71 -18.87
N THR A 147 5.20 2.34 -19.48
CA THR A 147 5.38 2.38 -20.94
C THR A 147 4.45 1.38 -21.61
N ASN A 148 4.39 0.14 -21.13
CA ASN A 148 3.47 -0.89 -21.62
C ASN A 148 2.00 -0.46 -21.48
N LEU A 149 1.66 0.20 -20.36
CA LEU A 149 0.32 0.75 -20.16
C LEU A 149 -0.02 1.88 -21.15
N CYS A 150 0.91 2.82 -21.38
CA CYS A 150 0.73 3.90 -22.35
C CYS A 150 0.61 3.35 -23.79
N ILE A 151 1.39 2.33 -24.15
CA ILE A 151 1.30 1.66 -25.45
C ILE A 151 -0.10 1.06 -25.66
N LYS A 152 -0.61 0.33 -24.67
CA LYS A 152 -1.98 -0.22 -24.71
C LYS A 152 -3.01 0.89 -24.91
N GLN A 153 -2.91 1.97 -24.15
CA GLN A 153 -3.84 3.10 -24.25
C GLN A 153 -3.80 3.74 -25.64
N ARG A 154 -2.62 3.87 -26.26
CA ARG A 154 -2.49 4.41 -27.62
C ARG A 154 -3.16 3.53 -28.67
N ASP A 155 -3.06 2.21 -28.57
CA ASP A 155 -3.81 1.32 -29.46
C ASP A 155 -5.32 1.40 -29.20
N GLN A 156 -5.74 1.51 -27.94
CA GLN A 156 -7.17 1.64 -27.60
C GLN A 156 -7.79 2.94 -28.10
N MET A 157 -7.04 4.05 -28.12
CA MET A 157 -7.52 5.34 -28.63
C MET A 157 -7.82 5.34 -30.13
N ARG A 158 -7.32 4.34 -30.87
CA ARG A 158 -7.57 4.21 -32.31
C ARG A 158 -8.89 3.51 -32.63
N ILE A 159 -9.48 2.82 -31.66
CA ILE A 159 -10.73 2.08 -31.87
C ILE A 159 -11.86 3.08 -32.13
N GLY A 160 -12.55 2.94 -33.26
CA GLY A 160 -13.62 3.81 -33.71
C GLY A 160 -13.16 5.09 -34.44
N ALA A 161 -11.87 5.24 -34.74
CA ALA A 161 -11.36 6.33 -35.56
C ALA A 161 -11.50 6.01 -37.06
N ASP A 162 -11.58 7.05 -37.91
CA ASP A 162 -11.69 6.88 -39.37
C ASP A 162 -10.49 6.13 -39.97
N ASP A 163 -9.32 6.26 -39.34
CA ASP A 163 -8.04 5.63 -39.71
C ASP A 163 -7.74 4.38 -38.84
N GLU A 164 -8.74 3.77 -38.20
CA GLU A 164 -8.54 2.59 -37.33
C GLU A 164 -7.81 1.44 -38.05
N VAL A 165 -8.14 1.23 -39.33
CA VAL A 165 -7.60 0.12 -40.15
C VAL A 165 -6.23 0.41 -40.76
N ASP A 166 -5.80 1.67 -40.74
CA ASP A 166 -4.55 2.07 -41.37
C ASP A 166 -3.34 1.62 -40.54
N PRO A 167 -2.30 1.00 -41.12
CA PRO A 167 -1.10 0.64 -40.38
C PRO A 167 -0.46 1.84 -39.67
N LEU A 168 0.03 1.66 -38.45
CA LEU A 168 0.67 2.74 -37.68
C LEU A 168 1.80 3.45 -38.46
N GLU A 169 2.60 2.70 -39.22
CA GLU A 169 3.67 3.24 -40.06
C GLU A 169 3.21 4.20 -41.17
N MET A 170 1.95 4.11 -41.59
CA MET A 170 1.35 5.05 -42.55
C MET A 170 0.98 6.39 -41.89
N LEU A 171 0.65 6.37 -40.60
CA LEU A 171 0.26 7.56 -39.84
C LEU A 171 1.47 8.26 -39.23
N ILE A 172 2.44 7.48 -38.73
CA ILE A 172 3.62 7.97 -38.03
C ILE A 172 4.84 7.23 -38.56
N HIS A 173 5.83 8.01 -39.03
CA HIS A 173 7.10 7.45 -39.49
C HIS A 173 7.73 6.53 -38.43
N PRO A 174 8.13 5.29 -38.77
CA PRO A 174 8.62 4.29 -37.80
C PRO A 174 9.71 4.80 -36.86
N THR A 175 10.71 5.51 -37.37
CA THR A 175 11.78 6.11 -36.54
C THR A 175 11.27 7.10 -35.49
N LYS A 176 10.23 7.88 -35.82
CA LYS A 176 9.61 8.82 -34.86
C LYS A 176 8.80 8.05 -33.82
N ALA A 177 8.07 7.02 -34.23
CA ALA A 177 7.31 6.17 -33.32
C ALA A 177 8.25 5.48 -32.32
N GLU A 178 9.34 4.88 -32.79
CA GLU A 178 10.37 4.27 -31.94
C GLU A 178 11.01 5.29 -30.98
N SER A 179 11.44 6.44 -31.51
CA SER A 179 12.04 7.51 -30.69
C SER A 179 11.08 7.98 -29.60
N SER A 180 9.77 8.06 -29.89
CA SER A 180 8.76 8.43 -28.90
C SER A 180 8.62 7.41 -27.76
N ILE A 181 8.81 6.11 -28.05
CA ILE A 181 8.80 5.06 -27.03
C ILE A 181 10.04 5.19 -26.15
N TRP A 182 11.22 5.37 -26.74
CA TRP A 182 12.46 5.48 -25.98
C TRP A 182 12.53 6.71 -25.08
N LEU A 183 12.05 7.87 -25.55
CA LEU A 183 11.96 9.08 -24.74
C LEU A 183 11.04 8.89 -23.52
N MET A 184 9.89 8.27 -23.74
CA MET A 184 8.95 7.96 -22.66
C MET A 184 9.51 6.91 -21.70
N GLU A 185 10.17 5.87 -22.23
CA GLU A 185 10.82 4.83 -21.44
C GLU A 185 11.92 5.41 -20.54
N GLU A 186 12.73 6.35 -21.03
CA GLU A 186 13.75 7.02 -20.23
C GLU A 186 13.15 7.79 -19.06
N VAL A 187 12.07 8.54 -19.30
CA VAL A 187 11.33 9.24 -18.24
C VAL A 187 10.81 8.25 -17.20
N HIS A 188 10.16 7.16 -17.64
CA HIS A 188 9.58 6.18 -16.72
C HIS A 188 10.64 5.44 -15.90
N ARG A 189 11.77 5.05 -16.50
CA ARG A 189 12.88 4.42 -15.76
C ARG A 189 13.49 5.36 -14.74
N ARG A 190 13.67 6.66 -15.06
CA ARG A 190 14.38 7.60 -14.18
C ARG A 190 13.52 8.26 -13.10
N THR A 191 12.25 8.50 -13.37
CA THR A 191 11.43 9.42 -12.56
C THR A 191 10.27 8.78 -11.80
N SER A 192 9.90 7.53 -12.13
CA SER A 192 8.74 6.89 -11.52
C SER A 192 8.95 6.60 -10.03
N SER A 193 7.97 6.97 -9.20
CA SER A 193 7.98 6.68 -7.77
C SER A 193 7.47 5.26 -7.48
N PRO A 194 8.16 4.45 -6.66
CA PRO A 194 7.65 3.17 -6.20
C PRO A 194 6.27 3.25 -5.51
N HIS A 195 6.00 4.34 -4.79
CA HIS A 195 4.69 4.53 -4.13
C HIS A 195 3.57 4.70 -5.15
N TYR A 196 3.85 5.41 -6.24
CA TYR A 196 2.89 5.59 -7.33
C TYR A 196 2.59 4.26 -8.02
N LEU A 197 3.62 3.47 -8.33
CA LEU A 197 3.47 2.14 -8.91
C LEU A 197 2.70 1.19 -7.99
N ALA A 198 3.01 1.17 -6.70
CA ALA A 198 2.30 0.33 -5.72
C ALA A 198 0.80 0.66 -5.68
N LYS A 199 0.44 1.95 -5.73
CA LYS A 199 -0.95 2.39 -5.79
C LYS A 199 -1.66 1.89 -7.06
N LEU A 200 -0.98 1.94 -8.20
CA LEU A 200 -1.54 1.43 -9.47
C LEU A 200 -1.72 -0.09 -9.42
N TRP A 201 -0.74 -0.82 -8.91
CA TRP A 201 -0.80 -2.28 -8.83
C TRP A 201 -1.84 -2.79 -7.82
N LEU A 202 -2.04 -2.05 -6.72
CA LEU A 202 -3.13 -2.35 -5.79
C LEU A 202 -4.51 -2.14 -6.42
N ALA A 203 -4.64 -1.17 -7.34
CA ALA A 203 -5.89 -0.89 -8.04
C ALA A 203 -6.18 -1.84 -9.21
N ASP A 204 -5.17 -2.50 -9.76
CA ASP A 204 -5.29 -3.40 -10.91
C ASP A 204 -4.77 -4.82 -10.59
N PRO A 205 -5.66 -5.79 -10.33
CA PRO A 205 -5.28 -7.19 -10.09
C PRO A 205 -4.47 -7.82 -11.24
N MET A 206 -4.60 -7.31 -12.47
CA MET A 206 -3.95 -7.82 -13.67
C MET A 206 -2.66 -7.06 -14.03
N TYR A 207 -2.12 -6.22 -13.15
CA TYR A 207 -0.95 -5.37 -13.41
C TYR A 207 0.27 -6.14 -13.96
N HIS A 208 0.43 -7.39 -13.55
CA HIS A 208 1.56 -8.26 -13.91
C HIS A 208 1.63 -8.55 -15.42
N VAL A 209 0.52 -8.44 -16.17
CA VAL A 209 0.51 -8.59 -17.63
C VAL A 209 1.33 -7.50 -18.34
N TYR A 210 1.54 -6.36 -17.67
CA TYR A 210 2.32 -5.24 -18.18
C TYR A 210 3.78 -5.25 -17.71
N ILE A 211 4.20 -6.27 -16.96
CA ILE A 211 5.59 -6.45 -16.52
C ILE A 211 6.25 -7.48 -17.44
N ASP A 212 7.27 -7.07 -18.17
CA ASP A 212 7.97 -7.94 -19.10
C ASP A 212 8.87 -8.95 -18.39
N PRO A 213 8.91 -10.23 -18.83
CA PRO A 213 9.78 -11.26 -18.27
C PRO A 213 11.22 -11.21 -18.81
N ILE A 214 11.59 -10.16 -19.55
CA ILE A 214 12.89 -10.05 -20.21
C ILE A 214 13.91 -9.47 -19.24
N PHE A 215 14.97 -10.23 -18.96
CA PHE A 215 16.06 -9.79 -18.09
C PHE A 215 17.32 -9.56 -18.94
N PRO A 216 17.72 -8.30 -19.20
CA PRO A 216 18.94 -8.02 -19.92
C PRO A 216 20.13 -8.40 -19.03
N LYS A 217 21.20 -8.91 -19.64
CA LYS A 217 22.46 -9.15 -18.94
C LYS A 217 23.05 -7.80 -18.57
N LEU A 218 22.94 -7.41 -17.30
CA LEU A 218 23.60 -6.21 -16.78
C LEU A 218 25.11 -6.42 -16.90
N GLN A 219 25.78 -5.61 -17.72
CA GLN A 219 27.24 -5.64 -17.77
C GLN A 219 27.74 -5.09 -16.43
N ASN A 220 28.55 -5.88 -15.71
CA ASN A 220 29.26 -5.38 -14.54
C ASN A 220 30.11 -4.19 -15.00
N PRO A 221 30.06 -3.02 -14.33
CA PRO A 221 31.05 -2.00 -14.57
C PRO A 221 32.41 -2.63 -14.25
N SER A 222 33.23 -2.83 -15.27
CA SER A 222 34.63 -3.21 -15.10
C SER A 222 35.26 -2.20 -14.14
N LYS A 223 35.82 -2.73 -13.04
CA LYS A 223 36.53 -2.01 -11.97
C LYS A 223 37.48 -0.94 -12.50
#